data_AF-A0A4R6YPL3-F1
#
_entry.id   AF-A0A4R6YPL3-F1
#
_cell.length_a   1.000
_cell.length_b   1.000
_cell.length_c   1.000
_cell.angle_alpha   90.00
_cell.angle_beta   90.00
_cell.angle_gamma   90.00
#
_symmetry.space_group_name_H-M   'P 1'
#
loop_
_entity.id
_entity.type
_entity.pdbx_description
1 polymer ?
#
loop_
_entity_poly.entity_id
_entity_poly.type
_entity_poly.pdbx_seq_one_letter_code
_entity_poly.pdbx_strand_id
1 'polypeptide(L)'
;MSSTDKLPPRPNTSSAPGTFYVYVHRDRGGTIFYVGKGVGDRAWSRDREALWTHYVNTRSGGIFSAEVVESNLSEAQALLREDELMRTLASQVVNRQNMGRALDLASHQQQADALRQRDRVHAQANTTADPAERAKLLALALTHHEQAASISCETGVVGELLREMGPLGNLDLLDALTKAYGEAGNTEMAASALKHYEQTYRGSAPTKRLEQIRRRVEKMQAGKKTARTIAVATFTPPHSLPPDWERAQEKSRQVVRLDRSLRLSKGTYLDTVEPLKQLRREERFGDALSLMKGAIVDAELDPINASSVPSFYYVEAAKACRNLGDDLQECLVLHRYLQLQAKNRQDPAIVKRLAQAAARLHGRSK
;
A
#
# COMPACT_ATOMS: atom_id res chain seq x y z
N MET A 1 32.29 -5.14 27.08
CA MET A 1 32.08 -6.46 27.68
C MET A 1 31.14 -7.23 26.77
N SER A 2 31.65 -8.28 26.13
CA SER A 2 30.95 -9.10 25.14
C SER A 2 30.05 -10.10 25.89
N SER A 3 28.75 -9.81 26.01
CA SER A 3 27.78 -10.75 26.55
C SER A 3 27.08 -11.41 25.36
N THR A 4 27.45 -12.66 25.10
CA THR A 4 26.74 -13.52 24.16
C THR A 4 25.33 -13.75 24.69
N ASP A 5 24.35 -13.03 24.12
CA ASP A 5 22.91 -13.26 24.32
C ASP A 5 22.58 -14.71 23.96
N LYS A 6 22.59 -15.60 24.95
CA LYS A 6 22.12 -16.97 24.80
C LYS A 6 20.60 -16.90 24.60
N LEU A 7 20.17 -17.12 23.35
CA LEU A 7 18.79 -17.44 23.03
C LEU A 7 18.27 -18.52 24.00
N PRO A 8 16.99 -18.47 24.39
CA PRO A 8 16.40 -19.52 25.22
C PRO A 8 16.62 -20.90 24.56
N PRO A 9 16.81 -21.96 25.37
CA PRO A 9 17.08 -23.30 24.86
C PRO A 9 15.98 -23.73 23.90
N ARG A 10 16.39 -24.22 22.73
CA ARG A 10 15.46 -24.71 21.69
C ARG A 10 14.75 -25.95 22.24
N PRO A 11 13.41 -25.97 22.33
CA PRO A 11 12.70 -27.22 22.55
C PRO A 11 13.04 -28.16 21.40
N ASN A 12 13.14 -29.46 21.70
CA ASN A 12 13.49 -30.50 20.75
C ASN A 12 12.30 -30.74 19.81
N THR A 13 12.03 -29.79 18.90
CA THR A 13 10.93 -29.86 17.93
C THR A 13 11.39 -30.66 16.73
N SER A 14 11.57 -31.97 16.90
CA SER A 14 11.66 -32.90 15.76
C SER A 14 10.26 -33.05 15.15
N SER A 15 9.72 -31.98 14.58
CA SER A 15 8.48 -32.03 13.81
C SER A 15 8.80 -32.78 12.51
N ALA A 16 8.05 -33.84 12.23
CA ALA A 16 8.13 -34.54 10.95
C ALA A 16 8.02 -33.53 9.79
N PRO A 17 8.72 -33.73 8.66
CA PRO A 17 8.63 -32.84 7.50
C PRO A 17 7.15 -32.60 7.14
N GLY A 18 6.72 -31.33 7.16
CA GLY A 18 5.36 -30.93 6.80
C GLY A 18 4.39 -30.64 7.96
N THR A 19 4.82 -30.73 9.22
CA THR A 19 3.98 -30.28 10.36
C THR A 19 4.21 -28.81 10.68
N PHE A 20 3.13 -28.02 10.61
CA PHE A 20 3.12 -26.61 11.00
C PHE A 20 2.83 -26.48 12.49
N TYR A 21 3.21 -25.33 13.03
CA TYR A 21 2.88 -24.92 14.39
C TYR A 21 2.56 -23.43 14.43
N VAL A 22 1.85 -23.01 15.47
CA VAL A 22 1.61 -21.61 15.81
C VAL A 22 2.41 -21.27 17.06
N TYR A 23 3.01 -20.10 17.08
CA TYR A 23 3.85 -19.63 18.16
C TYR A 23 3.56 -18.17 18.48
N VAL A 24 4.00 -17.75 19.66
CA VAL A 24 3.95 -16.35 20.09
C VAL A 24 5.34 -15.89 20.51
N HIS A 25 5.65 -14.60 20.30
CA HIS A 25 6.78 -13.97 20.97
C HIS A 25 6.30 -13.16 22.17
N ARG A 26 7.05 -13.27 23.27
CA ARG A 26 6.83 -12.50 24.48
C ARG A 26 7.99 -11.58 24.77
N ASP A 27 7.68 -10.41 25.30
CA ASP A 27 8.67 -9.46 25.78
C ASP A 27 9.29 -9.92 27.12
N ARG A 28 10.20 -9.11 27.69
CA ARG A 28 10.80 -9.38 29.00
C ARG A 28 9.77 -9.51 30.14
N GLY A 29 8.61 -8.84 30.01
CA GLY A 29 7.50 -8.89 30.97
C GLY A 29 6.56 -10.08 30.78
N GLY A 30 6.78 -10.90 29.75
CA GLY A 30 5.89 -12.01 29.40
C GLY A 30 4.68 -11.61 28.54
N THR A 31 4.57 -10.34 28.15
CA THR A 31 3.51 -9.82 27.28
C THR A 31 3.67 -10.37 25.88
N ILE A 32 2.61 -10.94 25.32
CA ILE A 32 2.60 -11.38 23.92
C ILE A 32 2.54 -10.14 23.03
N PHE A 33 3.52 -10.00 22.16
CA PHE A 33 3.57 -8.88 21.20
C PHE A 33 3.61 -9.34 19.75
N TYR A 34 3.72 -10.63 19.48
CA TYR A 34 3.71 -11.17 18.13
C TYR A 34 3.16 -12.60 18.12
N VAL A 35 2.41 -12.93 17.08
CA VAL A 35 1.90 -14.28 16.79
C VAL A 35 2.46 -14.69 15.44
N GLY A 36 2.81 -15.96 15.24
CA GLY A 36 3.25 -16.42 13.94
C GLY A 36 2.94 -17.89 13.70
N LYS A 37 2.84 -18.26 12.43
CA LYS A 37 2.92 -19.66 11.99
C LYS A 37 4.31 -20.02 11.48
N GLY A 38 4.70 -21.28 11.65
CA GLY A 38 5.99 -21.74 11.17
C GLY A 38 6.19 -23.24 11.11
N VAL A 39 7.36 -23.59 10.58
CA VAL A 39 7.94 -24.94 10.51
C VAL A 39 9.40 -24.83 10.92
N GLY A 40 9.99 -25.93 11.41
CA GLY A 40 11.40 -25.95 11.87
C GLY A 40 11.69 -24.85 12.89
N ASP A 41 12.76 -24.09 12.69
CA ASP A 41 13.23 -23.07 13.65
C ASP A 41 12.61 -21.67 13.48
N ARG A 42 11.54 -21.52 12.68
CA ARG A 42 10.98 -20.19 12.33
C ARG A 42 10.63 -19.35 13.58
N ALA A 43 10.08 -19.94 14.64
CA ALA A 43 9.75 -19.24 15.89
C ALA A 43 10.92 -18.51 16.55
N TRP A 44 12.15 -18.96 16.36
CA TRP A 44 13.33 -18.37 17.03
C TRP A 44 14.12 -17.42 16.12
N SER A 45 13.71 -17.27 14.86
CA SER A 45 14.36 -16.37 13.93
C SER A 45 14.10 -14.90 14.28
N ARG A 46 15.15 -14.08 14.18
CA ARG A 46 15.09 -12.61 14.29
C ARG A 46 14.79 -11.92 12.97
N ASP A 47 14.77 -12.66 11.85
CA ASP A 47 14.42 -12.11 10.55
C ASP A 47 12.92 -11.82 10.51
N ARG A 48 12.58 -10.55 10.75
CA ARG A 48 11.23 -10.05 10.98
C ARG A 48 11.06 -8.64 10.43
N GLU A 49 9.81 -8.24 10.31
CA GLU A 49 9.43 -6.92 9.83
C GLU A 49 9.86 -5.76 10.76
N ALA A 50 9.82 -4.54 10.22
CA ALA A 50 10.34 -3.35 10.89
C ALA A 50 9.63 -3.06 12.23
N LEU A 51 8.31 -3.27 12.32
CA LEU A 51 7.54 -3.05 13.56
C LEU A 51 7.97 -4.00 14.67
N TRP A 52 8.16 -5.28 14.33
CA TRP A 52 8.67 -6.27 15.27
C TRP A 52 10.06 -5.89 15.78
N THR A 53 10.95 -5.52 14.85
CA THR A 53 12.33 -5.14 15.19
C THR A 53 12.35 -3.89 16.07
N HIS A 54 11.54 -2.90 15.73
CA HIS A 54 11.40 -1.67 16.50
C HIS A 54 10.88 -2.00 17.91
N TYR A 55 9.82 -2.78 18.04
CA TYR A 55 9.27 -3.19 19.35
C TYR A 55 10.32 -3.92 20.21
N VAL A 56 11.02 -4.91 19.66
CA VAL A 56 12.03 -5.66 20.41
C VAL A 56 13.14 -4.73 20.88
N ASN A 57 13.61 -3.80 20.04
CA ASN A 57 14.66 -2.86 20.39
C ASN A 57 14.22 -1.83 21.43
N THR A 58 13.02 -1.24 21.29
CA THR A 58 12.58 -0.11 22.12
C THR A 58 11.82 -0.53 23.37
N ARG A 59 11.04 -1.61 23.32
CA ARG A 59 10.17 -2.04 24.43
C ARG A 59 10.73 -3.22 25.21
N SER A 60 11.45 -4.13 24.55
CA SER A 60 11.96 -5.35 25.18
C SER A 60 13.48 -5.38 25.40
N GLY A 61 14.18 -4.28 25.07
CA GLY A 61 15.63 -4.16 25.27
C GLY A 61 16.45 -5.18 24.47
N GLY A 62 15.98 -5.57 23.28
CA GLY A 62 16.63 -6.57 22.42
C GLY A 62 16.33 -8.03 22.76
N ILE A 63 15.52 -8.28 23.80
CA ILE A 63 15.23 -9.63 24.32
C ILE A 63 13.82 -10.05 23.91
N PHE A 64 13.62 -11.30 23.55
CA PHE A 64 12.27 -11.89 23.45
C PHE A 64 12.37 -13.39 23.73
N SER A 65 11.27 -14.00 24.13
CA SER A 65 11.12 -15.45 24.15
C SER A 65 10.10 -15.88 23.10
N ALA A 66 10.24 -17.10 22.60
CA ALA A 66 9.29 -17.70 21.67
C ALA A 66 8.70 -18.96 22.30
N GLU A 67 7.38 -19.10 22.19
CA GLU A 67 6.61 -20.20 22.76
C GLU A 67 5.72 -20.80 21.66
N VAL A 68 5.82 -22.10 21.42
CA VAL A 68 4.89 -22.82 20.54
C VAL A 68 3.61 -23.05 21.32
N VAL A 69 2.51 -22.45 20.86
CA VAL A 69 1.19 -22.54 21.52
C VAL A 69 0.38 -23.71 21.01
N GLU A 70 0.63 -24.15 19.76
CA GLU A 70 -0.05 -25.30 19.16
C GLU A 70 0.83 -25.90 18.06
N SER A 71 0.93 -27.23 18.01
CA SER A 71 1.82 -27.97 17.10
C SER A 71 1.10 -29.10 16.39
N ASN A 72 1.77 -29.72 15.41
CA ASN A 72 1.22 -30.83 14.61
C ASN A 72 0.00 -30.44 13.78
N LEU A 73 0.00 -29.21 13.26
CA LEU A 73 -1.08 -28.67 12.45
C LEU A 73 -0.79 -28.87 10.97
N SER A 74 -1.85 -29.03 10.17
CA SER A 74 -1.78 -28.72 8.74
C SER A 74 -1.59 -27.20 8.54
N GLU A 75 -1.13 -26.79 7.36
CA GLU A 75 -0.95 -25.36 7.06
C GLU A 75 -2.26 -24.57 7.22
N ALA A 76 -3.38 -25.12 6.75
CA ALA A 76 -4.69 -24.47 6.84
C ALA A 76 -5.13 -24.30 8.29
N GLN A 77 -4.93 -25.31 9.14
CA GLN A 77 -5.22 -25.21 10.56
C GLN A 77 -4.34 -24.19 11.26
N ALA A 78 -3.03 -24.19 10.97
CA ALA A 78 -2.10 -23.21 11.53
C ALA A 78 -2.47 -21.78 11.13
N LEU A 79 -2.90 -21.55 9.88
CA LEU A 79 -3.38 -20.25 9.42
C LEU A 79 -4.63 -19.79 10.17
N LEU A 80 -5.64 -20.67 10.30
CA LEU A 80 -6.87 -20.35 11.03
C LEU A 80 -6.58 -20.02 12.50
N ARG A 81 -5.69 -20.77 13.13
CA ARG A 81 -5.31 -20.58 14.53
C ARG A 81 -4.47 -19.32 14.76
N GLU A 82 -3.54 -19.02 13.85
CA GLU A 82 -2.77 -17.76 13.84
C GLU A 82 -3.73 -16.56 13.74
N ASP A 83 -4.68 -16.60 12.82
CA ASP A 83 -5.67 -15.53 12.64
C ASP A 83 -6.59 -15.35 13.86
N GLU A 84 -7.04 -16.44 14.48
CA GLU A 84 -7.82 -16.40 15.71
C GLU A 84 -7.04 -15.69 16.83
N LEU A 85 -5.80 -16.09 17.09
CA LEU A 85 -4.96 -15.46 18.13
C LEU A 85 -4.67 -13.99 17.83
N MET A 86 -4.39 -13.65 16.57
CA MET A 86 -4.21 -12.25 16.16
C MET A 86 -5.46 -11.42 16.42
N ARG A 87 -6.66 -11.95 16.15
CA ARG A 87 -7.93 -11.27 16.45
C ARG A 87 -8.14 -11.10 17.96
N THR A 88 -7.90 -12.12 18.76
CA THR A 88 -8.01 -12.04 20.23
C THR A 88 -7.05 -11.01 20.83
N LEU A 89 -5.84 -10.90 20.27
CA LEU A 89 -4.77 -10.04 20.77
C LEU A 89 -4.62 -8.75 19.93
N ALA A 90 -5.67 -8.31 19.26
CA ALA A 90 -5.57 -7.31 18.18
C ALA A 90 -4.88 -6.00 18.58
N SER A 91 -5.10 -5.52 19.81
CA SER A 91 -4.48 -4.27 20.30
C SER A 91 -3.04 -4.43 20.81
N GLN A 92 -2.58 -5.67 21.02
CA GLN A 92 -1.31 -5.99 21.69
C GLN A 92 -0.23 -6.48 20.73
N VAL A 93 -0.59 -7.08 19.59
CA VAL A 93 0.37 -7.70 18.67
C VAL A 93 0.77 -6.77 17.53
N VAL A 94 2.06 -6.78 17.20
CA VAL A 94 2.68 -5.92 16.18
C VAL A 94 2.56 -6.47 14.76
N ASN A 95 2.00 -7.68 14.60
CA ASN A 95 1.77 -8.35 13.32
C ASN A 95 1.15 -7.42 12.30
N ARG A 96 1.85 -7.06 11.23
CA ARG A 96 1.28 -6.14 10.23
C ARG A 96 -0.03 -6.66 9.63
N GLN A 97 -0.15 -7.97 9.42
CA GLN A 97 -1.30 -8.65 8.79
C GLN A 97 -2.39 -9.04 9.80
N ASN A 98 -2.73 -8.16 10.74
CA ASN A 98 -3.81 -8.42 11.69
C ASN A 98 -5.08 -7.68 11.27
N MET A 99 -6.04 -8.42 10.70
CA MET A 99 -7.32 -7.89 10.25
C MET A 99 -8.31 -7.64 11.39
N GLY A 100 -8.02 -8.12 12.61
CA GLY A 100 -8.80 -7.86 13.80
C GLY A 100 -8.55 -6.50 14.44
N ARG A 101 -7.58 -5.72 13.95
CA ARG A 101 -7.27 -4.40 14.52
C ARG A 101 -8.38 -3.39 14.28
N ALA A 102 -8.67 -2.63 15.34
CA ALA A 102 -9.55 -1.47 15.24
C ALA A 102 -8.84 -0.35 14.47
N LEU A 103 -9.52 0.13 13.43
CA LEU A 103 -9.11 1.27 12.63
C LEU A 103 -9.94 2.49 13.04
N ASP A 104 -9.29 3.63 13.28
CA ASP A 104 -10.02 4.89 13.40
C ASP A 104 -10.49 5.30 11.99
N LEU A 105 -11.76 5.05 11.72
CA LEU A 105 -12.38 5.33 10.42
C LEU A 105 -12.38 6.82 10.08
N ALA A 106 -12.49 7.70 11.09
CA ALA A 106 -12.49 9.15 10.86
C ALA A 106 -11.08 9.62 10.47
N SER A 107 -10.06 9.20 11.22
CA SER A 107 -8.66 9.47 10.87
C SER A 107 -8.28 8.86 9.51
N HIS A 108 -8.74 7.65 9.22
CA HIS A 108 -8.54 7.02 7.92
C HIS A 108 -9.14 7.83 6.77
N GLN A 109 -10.37 8.34 6.94
CA GLN A 109 -11.00 9.20 5.94
C GLN A 109 -10.19 10.48 5.72
N GLN A 110 -9.77 11.16 6.80
CA GLN A 110 -8.95 12.36 6.71
C GLN A 110 -7.62 12.12 6.00
N GLN A 111 -6.96 10.98 6.27
CA GLN A 111 -5.74 10.58 5.57
C GLN A 111 -6.01 10.35 4.08
N ALA A 112 -7.10 9.65 3.73
CA ALA A 112 -7.48 9.42 2.34
C ALA A 112 -7.76 10.72 1.58
N ASP A 113 -8.45 11.68 2.21
CA ASP A 113 -8.69 13.02 1.68
C ASP A 113 -7.38 13.77 1.38
N ALA A 114 -6.44 13.77 2.33
CA ALA A 114 -5.13 14.39 2.13
C ALA A 114 -4.34 13.74 0.98
N LEU A 115 -4.37 12.40 0.88
CA LEU A 115 -3.72 11.68 -0.21
C LEU A 115 -4.36 11.97 -1.58
N ARG A 116 -5.68 12.10 -1.66
CA ARG A 116 -6.37 12.50 -2.90
C ARG A 116 -5.98 13.90 -3.32
N GLN A 117 -5.93 14.84 -2.38
CA GLN A 117 -5.54 16.20 -2.68
C GLN A 117 -4.07 16.27 -3.14
N ARG A 118 -3.16 15.52 -2.51
CA ARG A 118 -1.79 15.31 -3.00
C ARG A 118 -1.78 14.84 -4.45
N ASP A 119 -2.52 13.77 -4.76
CA ASP A 119 -2.51 13.15 -6.09
C ASP A 119 -3.09 14.08 -7.16
N ARG A 120 -4.17 14.82 -6.83
CA ARG A 120 -4.77 15.84 -7.71
C ARG A 120 -3.76 16.93 -8.05
N VAL A 121 -3.11 17.51 -7.04
CA VAL A 121 -2.14 18.60 -7.23
C VAL A 121 -0.88 18.09 -7.96
N HIS A 122 -0.40 16.89 -7.64
CA HIS A 122 0.72 16.27 -8.34
C HIS A 122 0.41 16.00 -9.82
N ALA A 123 -0.80 15.53 -10.13
CA ALA A 123 -1.25 15.35 -11.51
C ALA A 123 -1.30 16.68 -12.27
N GLN A 124 -1.76 17.75 -11.62
CA GLN A 124 -1.73 19.10 -12.19
C GLN A 124 -0.29 19.56 -12.47
N ALA A 125 0.62 19.37 -11.51
CA ALA A 125 2.03 19.70 -11.68
C ALA A 125 2.66 19.03 -12.91
N ASN A 126 2.31 17.76 -13.17
CA ASN A 126 2.81 17.01 -14.33
C ASN A 126 2.32 17.55 -15.68
N THR A 127 1.28 18.38 -15.70
CA THR A 127 0.78 19.04 -16.91
C THR A 127 1.23 20.49 -17.05
N THR A 128 1.80 21.07 -15.99
CA THR A 128 2.24 22.47 -15.96
C THR A 128 3.59 22.63 -16.66
N ALA A 129 3.63 23.48 -17.69
CA ALA A 129 4.84 23.79 -18.45
C ALA A 129 5.78 24.74 -17.71
N ASP A 130 5.24 25.75 -17.02
CA ASP A 130 6.04 26.73 -16.27
C ASP A 130 6.74 26.07 -15.07
N PRO A 131 8.09 26.06 -15.01
CA PRO A 131 8.83 25.43 -13.91
C PRO A 131 8.51 26.04 -12.54
N ALA A 132 8.27 27.35 -12.47
CA ALA A 132 7.99 28.03 -11.21
C ALA A 132 6.62 27.62 -10.66
N GLU A 133 5.58 27.62 -11.49
CA GLU A 133 4.25 27.13 -11.11
C GLU A 133 4.25 25.64 -10.79
N ARG A 134 4.96 24.82 -11.57
CA ARG A 134 5.12 23.39 -11.30
C ARG A 134 5.77 23.15 -9.93
N ALA A 135 6.78 23.93 -9.56
CA ALA A 135 7.43 23.82 -8.25
C ALA A 135 6.45 24.15 -7.10
N LYS A 136 5.58 25.16 -7.24
CA LYS A 136 4.54 25.45 -6.22
C LYS A 136 3.58 24.29 -6.04
N LEU A 137 3.10 23.73 -7.14
CA LEU A 137 2.17 22.59 -7.10
C LEU A 137 2.85 21.38 -6.45
N LEU A 138 4.11 21.10 -6.78
CA LEU A 138 4.85 20.01 -6.15
C LEU A 138 5.09 20.24 -4.64
N ALA A 139 5.35 21.49 -4.22
CA ALA A 139 5.46 21.84 -2.81
C ALA A 139 4.13 21.65 -2.07
N LEU A 140 3.01 22.06 -2.69
CA LEU A 140 1.67 21.83 -2.15
C LEU A 140 1.34 20.33 -2.07
N ALA A 141 1.70 19.54 -3.09
CA ALA A 141 1.55 18.09 -3.04
C ALA A 141 2.36 17.47 -1.89
N LEU A 142 3.60 17.92 -1.67
CA LEU A 142 4.41 17.46 -0.55
C LEU A 142 3.77 17.83 0.81
N THR A 143 3.17 19.01 0.93
CA THR A 143 2.42 19.44 2.13
C THR A 143 1.23 18.51 2.41
N HIS A 144 0.46 18.14 1.39
CA HIS A 144 -0.63 17.17 1.55
C HIS A 144 -0.14 15.76 1.89
N HIS A 145 1.04 15.37 1.37
CA HIS A 145 1.69 14.13 1.78
C HIS A 145 2.12 14.17 3.25
N GLU A 146 2.67 15.28 3.73
CA GLU A 146 3.01 15.51 5.15
C GLU A 146 1.77 15.41 6.04
N GLN A 147 0.69 16.10 5.67
CA GLN A 147 -0.59 16.02 6.37
C GLN A 147 -1.09 14.57 6.45
N ALA A 148 -1.12 13.85 5.33
CA ALA A 148 -1.54 12.45 5.31
C ALA A 148 -0.66 11.56 6.19
N ALA A 149 0.67 11.78 6.16
CA ALA A 149 1.62 10.98 6.92
C ALA A 149 1.60 11.29 8.42
N SER A 150 1.13 12.47 8.82
CA SER A 150 0.95 12.83 10.23
C SER A 150 -0.28 12.21 10.89
N ILE A 151 -1.24 11.71 10.08
CA ILE A 151 -2.48 11.12 10.57
C ILE A 151 -2.24 9.64 10.91
N SER A 152 -2.45 9.29 12.17
CA SER A 152 -2.36 7.92 12.68
C SER A 152 -3.73 7.25 12.66
N CYS A 153 -3.96 6.36 11.70
CA CYS A 153 -5.21 5.61 11.60
C CYS A 153 -5.22 4.34 12.47
N GLU A 154 -4.04 3.83 12.80
CA GLU A 154 -3.85 2.63 13.60
C GLU A 154 -3.94 2.96 15.11
N THR A 155 -4.55 2.04 15.85
CA THR A 155 -4.68 2.10 17.31
C THR A 155 -3.80 1.04 17.98
N GLY A 156 -3.78 1.02 19.33
CA GLY A 156 -3.00 0.07 20.12
C GLY A 156 -1.49 0.17 19.88
N VAL A 157 -0.79 -0.95 20.11
CA VAL A 157 0.69 -0.99 20.04
C VAL A 157 1.21 -0.57 18.66
N VAL A 158 0.54 -0.97 17.57
CA VAL A 158 0.99 -0.65 16.21
C VAL A 158 0.93 0.85 15.98
N GLY A 159 -0.17 1.50 16.37
CA GLY A 159 -0.30 2.94 16.30
C GLY A 159 0.79 3.67 17.09
N GLU A 160 1.11 3.19 18.29
CA GLU A 160 2.21 3.75 19.11
C GLU A 160 3.57 3.63 18.40
N LEU A 161 3.93 2.43 17.94
CA LEU A 161 5.21 2.21 17.28
C LEU A 161 5.33 3.01 15.98
N LEU A 162 4.25 3.13 15.20
CA LEU A 162 4.25 3.94 13.97
C LEU A 162 4.49 5.43 14.27
N ARG A 163 3.94 5.96 15.36
CA ARG A 163 4.21 7.34 15.79
C ARG A 163 5.67 7.53 16.21
N GLU A 164 6.26 6.54 16.88
CA GLU A 164 7.68 6.58 17.28
C GLU A 164 8.63 6.49 16.09
N MET A 165 8.34 5.61 15.13
CA MET A 165 9.15 5.44 13.92
C MET A 165 9.08 6.67 13.00
N GLY A 166 8.06 7.50 13.18
CA GLY A 166 7.84 8.69 12.39
C GLY A 166 7.27 8.39 11.00
N PRO A 167 6.83 9.43 10.28
CA PRO A 167 6.21 9.27 8.98
C PRO A 167 7.21 8.81 7.92
N LEU A 168 6.68 8.14 6.89
CA LEU A 168 7.45 7.82 5.68
C LEU A 168 7.33 8.97 4.67
N GLY A 169 8.46 9.44 4.18
CA GLY A 169 8.50 10.51 3.18
C GLY A 169 8.21 10.01 1.76
N ASN A 170 7.99 10.95 0.84
CA ASN A 170 7.82 10.67 -0.59
C ASN A 170 9.01 11.21 -1.41
N LEU A 171 9.99 10.33 -1.67
CA LEU A 171 11.21 10.70 -2.39
C LEU A 171 10.94 11.06 -3.86
N ASP A 172 9.89 10.52 -4.47
CA ASP A 172 9.49 10.88 -5.84
C ASP A 172 9.04 12.33 -5.92
N LEU A 173 8.17 12.76 -4.99
CA LEU A 173 7.73 14.15 -4.91
C LEU A 173 8.88 15.10 -4.58
N LEU A 174 9.76 14.73 -3.65
CA LEU A 174 10.95 15.53 -3.34
C LEU A 174 11.88 15.67 -4.56
N ASP A 175 12.12 14.56 -5.27
CA ASP A 175 12.96 14.55 -6.47
C ASP A 175 12.38 15.45 -7.56
N ALA A 176 11.07 15.35 -7.83
CA ALA A 176 10.38 16.20 -8.79
C ALA A 176 10.41 17.68 -8.37
N LEU A 177 10.17 17.97 -7.08
CA LEU A 177 10.15 19.33 -6.54
C LEU A 177 11.51 20.01 -6.70
N THR A 178 12.58 19.34 -6.28
CA THR A 178 13.94 19.89 -6.36
C THR A 178 14.43 20.05 -7.81
N LYS A 179 13.99 19.19 -8.74
CA LYS A 179 14.20 19.40 -10.19
C LYS A 179 13.47 20.65 -10.68
N ALA A 180 12.19 20.81 -10.35
CA ALA A 180 11.40 21.96 -10.75
C ALA A 180 11.97 23.28 -10.21
N TYR A 181 12.44 23.32 -8.96
CA TYR A 181 13.15 24.47 -8.41
C TYR A 181 14.47 24.77 -9.14
N GLY A 182 15.22 23.73 -9.52
CA GLY A 182 16.44 23.90 -10.32
C GLY A 182 16.17 24.51 -11.69
N GLU A 183 15.13 24.03 -12.39
CA GLU A 183 14.70 24.58 -13.68
C GLU A 183 14.19 26.02 -13.57
N ALA A 184 13.53 26.37 -12.46
CA ALA A 184 13.10 27.73 -12.16
C ALA A 184 14.25 28.65 -11.67
N GLY A 185 15.48 28.14 -11.56
CA GLY A 185 16.64 28.89 -11.03
C GLY A 185 16.57 29.16 -9.53
N ASN A 186 15.61 28.58 -8.80
CA ASN A 186 15.39 28.83 -7.37
C ASN A 186 16.11 27.80 -6.48
N THR A 187 17.43 27.86 -6.49
CA THR A 187 18.31 26.89 -5.79
C THR A 187 18.20 26.94 -4.26
N GLU A 188 17.82 28.09 -3.69
CA GLU A 188 17.59 28.24 -2.25
C GLU A 188 16.36 27.46 -1.80
N MET A 189 15.27 27.53 -2.57
CA MET A 189 14.06 26.76 -2.27
C MET A 189 14.27 25.25 -2.44
N ALA A 190 15.09 24.82 -3.41
CA ALA A 190 15.47 23.41 -3.53
C ALA A 190 16.20 22.89 -2.28
N ALA A 191 17.14 23.68 -1.73
CA ALA A 191 17.85 23.33 -0.51
C ALA A 191 16.97 23.37 0.73
N SER A 192 16.09 24.37 0.83
CA SER A 192 15.11 24.46 1.91
C SER A 192 14.17 23.25 1.92
N ALA A 193 13.64 22.86 0.76
CA ALA A 193 12.77 21.69 0.63
C ALA A 193 13.47 20.37 1.03
N LEU A 194 14.72 20.17 0.61
CA LEU A 194 15.51 19.00 1.03
C LEU A 194 15.73 18.98 2.55
N LYS A 195 16.14 20.11 3.13
CA LYS A 195 16.36 20.22 4.58
C LYS A 195 15.10 19.96 5.38
N HIS A 196 13.97 20.54 4.96
CA HIS A 196 12.66 20.29 5.57
C HIS A 196 12.29 18.81 5.51
N TYR A 197 12.46 18.18 4.36
CA TYR A 197 12.21 16.75 4.18
C TYR A 197 13.05 15.89 5.13
N GLU A 198 14.36 16.14 5.23
CA GLU A 198 15.25 15.40 6.14
C GLU A 198 14.89 15.60 7.62
N GLN A 199 14.41 16.79 7.99
CA GLN A 199 13.98 17.10 9.35
C GLN A 199 12.66 16.44 9.72
N THR A 200 11.73 16.35 8.77
CA THR A 200 10.39 15.77 8.94
C THR A 200 10.42 14.24 8.92
N TYR A 201 11.21 13.64 8.03
CA TYR A 201 11.22 12.19 7.78
C TYR A 201 12.46 11.49 8.34
N ARG A 202 12.80 11.77 9.61
CA ARG A 202 14.00 11.24 10.28
C ARG A 202 14.07 9.71 10.33
N GLY A 203 12.90 9.03 10.31
CA GLY A 203 12.81 7.57 10.27
C GLY A 203 13.11 6.94 8.90
N SER A 204 13.22 7.75 7.83
CA SER A 204 13.59 7.26 6.51
C SER A 204 15.10 7.04 6.48
N ALA A 205 15.53 5.77 6.48
CA ALA A 205 16.94 5.43 6.33
C ALA A 205 17.53 6.13 5.08
N PRO A 206 18.79 6.61 5.13
CA PRO A 206 19.41 7.23 3.98
C PRO A 206 19.43 6.24 2.82
N THR A 207 18.77 6.62 1.73
CA THR A 207 18.71 5.81 0.51
C THR A 207 19.67 6.37 -0.52
N LYS A 208 20.13 5.52 -1.45
CA LYS A 208 20.90 5.96 -2.62
C LYS A 208 20.20 7.10 -3.38
N ARG A 209 18.87 7.10 -3.38
CA ARG A 209 18.06 8.12 -4.04
C ARG A 209 18.08 9.46 -3.29
N LEU A 210 17.98 9.47 -1.96
CA LEU A 210 18.10 10.70 -1.16
C LEU A 210 19.50 11.32 -1.35
N GLU A 211 20.55 10.51 -1.37
CA GLU A 211 21.92 10.98 -1.64
C GLU A 211 22.08 11.58 -3.05
N GLN A 212 21.41 11.02 -4.06
CA GLN A 212 21.38 11.60 -5.41
C GLN A 212 20.70 12.97 -5.43
N ILE A 213 19.58 13.13 -4.71
CA ILE A 213 18.89 14.41 -4.57
C ILE A 213 19.80 15.43 -3.87
N ARG A 214 20.46 15.02 -2.78
CA ARG A 214 21.40 15.87 -2.03
C ARG A 214 22.52 16.41 -2.90
N ARG A 215 23.24 15.52 -3.61
CA ARG A 215 24.32 15.90 -4.54
C ARG A 215 23.85 16.85 -5.63
N ARG A 216 22.64 16.67 -6.14
CA ARG A 216 22.06 17.58 -7.14
C ARG A 216 21.85 18.98 -6.57
N VAL A 217 21.25 19.07 -5.38
CA VAL A 217 21.00 20.36 -4.70
C VAL A 217 22.32 21.06 -4.36
N GLU A 218 23.32 20.34 -3.86
CA GLU A 218 24.67 20.89 -3.61
C GLU A 218 25.31 21.45 -4.89
N LYS A 219 25.22 20.71 -6.00
CA LYS A 219 25.73 21.17 -7.30
C LYS A 219 24.99 22.43 -7.79
N MET A 220 23.68 22.51 -7.58
CA MET A 220 22.89 23.71 -7.91
C MET A 220 23.35 24.92 -7.10
N GLN A 221 23.64 24.75 -5.81
CA GLN A 221 24.15 25.82 -4.95
C GLN A 221 25.55 26.28 -5.35
N ALA A 222 26.45 25.35 -5.70
CA ALA A 222 27.80 25.65 -6.16
C ALA A 222 27.85 26.37 -7.51
N GLY A 223 26.82 26.22 -8.35
CA GLY A 223 26.74 26.81 -9.69
C GLY A 223 26.16 28.22 -9.78
N LYS A 224 25.86 28.91 -8.66
CA LYS A 224 25.22 30.24 -8.67
C LYS A 224 26.06 31.31 -9.41
N LYS A 225 25.76 31.52 -10.70
CA LYS A 225 25.76 32.85 -11.34
C LYS A 225 24.31 33.29 -11.53
N THR A 226 23.86 34.22 -10.69
CA THR A 226 22.68 35.13 -10.82
C THR A 226 21.43 34.59 -11.53
N ALA A 227 20.36 34.33 -10.76
CA ALA A 227 18.98 34.36 -11.26
C ALA A 227 18.03 34.99 -10.23
N ARG A 228 17.08 35.76 -10.75
CA ARG A 228 16.22 36.76 -10.11
C ARG A 228 15.02 36.13 -9.39
N THR A 229 14.71 36.61 -8.19
CA THR A 229 13.52 36.22 -7.40
C THR A 229 12.24 36.76 -8.03
N ILE A 230 11.24 35.91 -8.27
CA ILE A 230 9.88 36.31 -8.66
C ILE A 230 8.91 35.93 -7.54
N ALA A 231 8.11 36.90 -7.09
CA ALA A 231 7.07 36.72 -6.08
C ALA A 231 5.82 36.07 -6.67
N VAL A 232 5.12 35.29 -5.84
CA VAL A 232 4.06 34.37 -6.26
C VAL A 232 2.77 34.70 -5.53
N ALA A 233 1.69 34.91 -6.29
CA ALA A 233 0.33 35.11 -5.78
C ALA A 233 -0.38 33.78 -5.47
N THR A 234 -1.27 33.82 -4.48
CA THR A 234 -2.03 32.71 -3.89
C THR A 234 -3.26 32.32 -4.72
N PHE A 235 -3.51 31.01 -4.86
CA PHE A 235 -4.65 30.40 -5.54
C PHE A 235 -5.44 29.48 -4.58
N THR A 236 -6.76 29.44 -4.74
CA THR A 236 -7.68 28.61 -3.94
C THR A 236 -8.52 27.72 -4.86
N PRO A 237 -8.54 26.38 -4.69
CA PRO A 237 -9.32 25.48 -5.56
C PRO A 237 -10.71 25.12 -4.98
N PRO A 238 -11.71 24.80 -5.84
CA PRO A 238 -13.07 24.45 -5.43
C PRO A 238 -13.32 22.94 -5.19
N HIS A 239 -14.45 22.70 -4.52
CA HIS A 239 -15.05 21.50 -3.88
C HIS A 239 -15.14 20.16 -4.66
N SER A 240 -15.60 19.14 -3.91
CA SER A 240 -15.41 17.68 -3.93
C SER A 240 -16.41 16.82 -4.74
N LEU A 241 -16.06 15.54 -4.99
CA LEU A 241 -16.85 14.46 -5.62
C LEU A 241 -17.64 13.60 -4.59
N PRO A 242 -18.59 12.73 -5.02
CA PRO A 242 -19.59 12.09 -4.14
C PRO A 242 -19.09 10.96 -3.22
N PRO A 243 -19.78 10.70 -2.08
CA PRO A 243 -19.27 9.85 -0.98
C PRO A 243 -19.17 8.33 -1.27
N ASP A 244 -20.07 7.77 -2.08
CA ASP A 244 -20.16 6.30 -2.26
C ASP A 244 -19.10 5.73 -3.21
N TRP A 245 -18.46 6.60 -4.01
CA TRP A 245 -17.40 6.24 -4.94
C TRP A 245 -16.11 5.82 -4.23
N GLU A 246 -15.86 6.38 -3.04
CA GLU A 246 -14.61 6.25 -2.30
C GLU A 246 -14.53 4.92 -1.54
N ARG A 247 -15.66 4.50 -0.94
CA ARG A 247 -15.80 3.24 -0.21
C ARG A 247 -15.60 2.01 -1.12
N ALA A 248 -15.91 2.18 -2.39
CA ALA A 248 -15.83 1.18 -3.44
C ALA A 248 -14.39 0.94 -3.92
N GLN A 249 -13.65 2.01 -4.20
CA GLN A 249 -12.24 1.92 -4.58
C GLN A 249 -11.39 1.27 -3.49
N GLU A 250 -11.69 1.56 -2.23
CA GLU A 250 -10.97 1.00 -1.08
C GLU A 250 -11.18 -0.51 -0.93
N LYS A 251 -12.43 -1.01 -1.03
CA LYS A 251 -12.70 -2.47 -1.04
C LYS A 251 -11.95 -3.18 -2.17
N SER A 252 -11.86 -2.57 -3.35
CA SER A 252 -11.16 -3.14 -4.50
C SER A 252 -9.64 -3.20 -4.29
N ARG A 253 -9.05 -2.20 -3.62
CA ARG A 253 -7.62 -2.18 -3.27
C ARG A 253 -7.27 -3.17 -2.16
N GLN A 254 -8.17 -3.40 -1.21
CA GLN A 254 -7.97 -4.36 -0.11
C GLN A 254 -8.01 -5.82 -0.58
N VAL A 255 -8.91 -6.18 -1.50
CA VAL A 255 -8.98 -7.53 -2.09
C VAL A 255 -7.67 -7.89 -2.81
N VAL A 256 -7.04 -6.94 -3.52
CA VAL A 256 -5.75 -7.15 -4.20
C VAL A 256 -4.59 -7.36 -3.21
N ARG A 257 -4.64 -6.76 -2.02
CA ARG A 257 -3.61 -6.95 -0.99
C ARG A 257 -3.74 -8.28 -0.26
N LEU A 258 -4.96 -8.79 -0.09
CA LEU A 258 -5.24 -10.07 0.58
C LEU A 258 -4.90 -11.28 -0.31
N ASP A 259 -5.17 -11.21 -1.62
CA ASP A 259 -4.92 -12.32 -2.56
C ASP A 259 -3.44 -12.55 -2.90
N ARG A 260 -2.56 -11.57 -2.62
CA ARG A 260 -1.10 -11.68 -2.80
C ARG A 260 -0.49 -12.84 -1.98
N SER A 261 -1.18 -13.29 -0.93
CA SER A 261 -0.72 -14.37 -0.05
C SER A 261 -1.16 -15.77 -0.47
N LEU A 262 -2.12 -15.90 -1.39
CA LEU A 262 -2.88 -17.15 -1.57
C LEU A 262 -2.47 -18.02 -2.76
N ARG A 263 -1.51 -17.66 -3.63
CA ARG A 263 -1.22 -18.53 -4.80
C ARG A 263 0.26 -18.77 -5.12
N LEU A 264 0.66 -19.99 -4.77
CA LEU A 264 1.60 -20.88 -5.45
C LEU A 264 0.81 -21.86 -6.36
N SER A 265 0.23 -21.42 -7.48
CA SER A 265 -0.25 -22.36 -8.49
C SER A 265 0.32 -22.04 -9.87
N LYS A 266 0.98 -23.03 -10.47
CA LYS A 266 1.73 -23.00 -11.75
C LYS A 266 0.85 -22.86 -13.01
N GLY A 267 -0.14 -21.97 -13.01
CA GLY A 267 -0.97 -21.68 -14.19
C GLY A 267 -0.69 -20.27 -14.73
N THR A 268 -0.72 -20.11 -16.04
CA THR A 268 -0.77 -18.78 -16.66
C THR A 268 -2.21 -18.26 -16.64
N TYR A 269 -2.41 -16.95 -16.65
CA TYR A 269 -3.78 -16.38 -16.70
C TYR A 269 -4.57 -16.86 -17.93
N LEU A 270 -3.89 -17.29 -19.01
CA LEU A 270 -4.48 -17.87 -20.21
C LEU A 270 -5.21 -19.20 -19.95
N ASP A 271 -4.77 -19.96 -18.95
CA ASP A 271 -5.39 -21.25 -18.59
C ASP A 271 -6.78 -21.07 -17.95
N THR A 272 -7.16 -19.83 -17.62
CA THR A 272 -8.45 -19.52 -16.99
C THR A 272 -9.61 -19.37 -17.98
N VAL A 273 -9.35 -19.31 -19.30
CA VAL A 273 -10.38 -19.03 -20.31
C VAL A 273 -11.44 -20.13 -20.40
N GLU A 274 -11.04 -21.41 -20.43
CA GLU A 274 -11.99 -22.52 -20.53
C GLU A 274 -12.80 -22.73 -19.24
N PRO A 275 -12.19 -22.73 -18.03
CA PRO A 275 -12.94 -22.72 -16.78
C PRO A 275 -13.92 -21.54 -16.68
N LEU A 276 -13.54 -20.36 -17.18
CA LEU A 276 -14.41 -19.20 -17.20
C LEU A 276 -15.65 -19.40 -18.09
N LYS A 277 -15.48 -19.97 -19.29
CA LYS A 277 -16.60 -20.29 -20.19
C LYS A 277 -17.55 -21.28 -19.53
N GLN A 278 -17.02 -22.29 -18.84
CA GLN A 278 -17.83 -23.28 -18.13
C GLN A 278 -18.66 -22.64 -17.00
N LEU A 279 -18.02 -21.87 -16.11
CA LEU A 279 -18.72 -21.18 -15.02
C LEU A 279 -19.81 -20.22 -15.53
N ARG A 280 -19.62 -19.61 -16.71
CA ARG A 280 -20.63 -18.77 -17.34
C ARG A 280 -21.82 -19.55 -17.87
N ARG A 281 -21.62 -20.75 -18.44
CA ARG A 281 -22.72 -21.63 -18.88
C ARG A 281 -23.56 -22.11 -17.70
N GLU A 282 -22.93 -22.30 -16.56
CA GLU A 282 -23.57 -22.68 -15.30
C GLU A 282 -24.16 -21.50 -14.52
N GLU A 283 -24.13 -20.28 -15.07
CA GLU A 283 -24.60 -19.04 -14.43
C GLU A 283 -23.94 -18.74 -13.07
N ARG A 284 -22.76 -19.31 -12.80
CA ARG A 284 -21.98 -19.12 -11.57
C ARG A 284 -21.14 -17.85 -11.64
N PHE A 285 -21.81 -16.71 -11.77
CA PHE A 285 -21.16 -15.42 -12.02
C PHE A 285 -20.26 -14.95 -10.88
N GLY A 286 -20.54 -15.32 -9.62
CA GLY A 286 -19.67 -15.02 -8.47
C GLY A 286 -18.32 -15.74 -8.52
N ASP A 287 -18.34 -17.02 -8.89
CA ASP A 287 -17.13 -17.83 -9.05
C ASP A 287 -16.34 -17.38 -10.29
N ALA A 288 -17.04 -17.09 -11.39
CA ALA A 288 -16.45 -16.52 -12.59
C ALA A 288 -15.76 -15.18 -12.29
N LEU A 289 -16.39 -14.30 -11.50
CA LEU A 289 -15.80 -13.03 -11.09
C LEU A 289 -14.54 -13.22 -10.24
N SER A 290 -14.54 -14.18 -9.33
CA SER A 290 -13.37 -14.50 -8.50
C SER A 290 -12.21 -15.01 -9.36
N LEU A 291 -12.49 -15.88 -10.33
CA LEU A 291 -11.49 -16.38 -11.28
C LEU A 291 -10.92 -15.26 -12.17
N MET A 292 -11.77 -14.37 -12.68
CA MET A 292 -11.34 -13.23 -13.50
C MET A 292 -10.51 -12.21 -12.72
N LYS A 293 -10.82 -11.97 -11.45
CA LYS A 293 -10.02 -11.09 -10.59
C LYS A 293 -8.60 -11.64 -10.42
N GLY A 294 -8.44 -12.95 -10.24
CA GLY A 294 -7.14 -13.61 -10.25
C GLY A 294 -6.40 -13.41 -11.58
N ALA A 295 -7.04 -13.72 -12.70
CA ALA A 295 -6.44 -13.57 -14.03
C ALA A 295 -6.03 -12.12 -14.36
N ILE A 296 -6.81 -11.13 -13.91
CA ILE A 296 -6.49 -9.70 -14.05
C ILE A 296 -5.21 -9.36 -13.29
N VAL A 297 -5.09 -9.80 -12.04
CA VAL A 297 -3.90 -9.54 -11.21
C VAL A 297 -2.68 -10.21 -11.83
N ASP A 298 -2.81 -11.46 -12.29
CA ASP A 298 -1.72 -12.19 -12.94
C ASP A 298 -1.26 -11.48 -14.22
N ALA A 299 -2.20 -10.99 -15.04
CA ALA A 299 -1.89 -10.28 -16.28
C ALA A 299 -1.28 -8.88 -16.04
N GLU A 300 -1.64 -8.20 -14.95
CA GLU A 300 -1.00 -6.93 -14.54
C GLU A 300 0.44 -7.12 -14.05
N LEU A 301 0.73 -8.28 -13.47
CA LEU A 301 2.04 -8.61 -12.90
C LEU A 301 3.00 -9.23 -13.93
N ASP A 302 2.49 -9.68 -15.08
CA ASP A 302 3.29 -10.25 -16.17
C ASP A 302 4.22 -9.18 -16.78
N PRO A 303 5.54 -9.26 -16.57
CA PRO A 303 6.48 -8.26 -17.06
C PRO A 303 6.57 -8.21 -18.60
N ILE A 304 6.13 -9.27 -19.29
CA ILE A 304 6.11 -9.34 -20.75
C ILE A 304 4.87 -8.61 -21.31
N ASN A 305 3.75 -8.64 -20.57
CA ASN A 305 2.44 -8.16 -21.05
C ASN A 305 1.87 -6.97 -20.25
N ALA A 306 2.61 -6.41 -19.28
CA ALA A 306 2.15 -5.33 -18.40
C ALA A 306 1.62 -4.09 -19.14
N SER A 307 2.12 -3.80 -20.35
CA SER A 307 1.65 -2.69 -21.20
C SER A 307 0.46 -3.03 -22.12
N SER A 308 0.03 -4.29 -22.14
CA SER A 308 -1.03 -4.82 -23.00
C SER A 308 -1.90 -5.84 -22.26
N VAL A 309 -2.32 -5.49 -21.04
CA VAL A 309 -3.22 -6.33 -20.24
C VAL A 309 -4.48 -6.63 -21.06
N PRO A 310 -4.86 -7.91 -21.28
CA PRO A 310 -5.96 -8.24 -22.17
C PRO A 310 -7.29 -7.64 -21.69
N SER A 311 -7.92 -6.84 -22.56
CA SER A 311 -9.23 -6.22 -22.30
C SER A 311 -10.32 -7.24 -21.99
N PHE A 312 -10.15 -8.46 -22.49
CA PHE A 312 -11.06 -9.58 -22.30
C PHE A 312 -11.45 -9.78 -20.82
N TYR A 313 -10.49 -9.95 -19.92
CA TYR A 313 -10.80 -10.27 -18.51
C TYR A 313 -11.55 -9.14 -17.81
N TYR A 314 -11.23 -7.88 -18.13
CA TYR A 314 -11.92 -6.72 -17.58
C TYR A 314 -13.34 -6.57 -18.10
N VAL A 315 -13.53 -6.78 -19.41
CA VAL A 315 -14.85 -6.71 -20.04
C VAL A 315 -15.74 -7.83 -19.54
N GLU A 316 -15.20 -9.03 -19.37
CA GLU A 316 -15.92 -10.19 -18.84
C GLU A 316 -16.22 -10.03 -17.34
N ALA A 317 -15.28 -9.52 -16.54
CA ALA A 317 -15.54 -9.21 -15.13
C ALA A 317 -16.64 -8.16 -14.98
N ALA A 318 -16.63 -7.12 -15.82
CA ALA A 318 -17.71 -6.13 -15.87
C ALA A 318 -19.07 -6.74 -16.28
N LYS A 319 -19.11 -7.74 -17.17
CA LYS A 319 -20.35 -8.47 -17.49
C LYS A 319 -20.84 -9.30 -16.30
N ALA A 320 -19.94 -10.00 -15.60
CA ALA A 320 -20.30 -10.76 -14.41
C ALA A 320 -20.84 -9.87 -13.29
N CYS A 321 -20.20 -8.72 -13.01
CA CYS A 321 -20.71 -7.74 -12.05
C CYS A 321 -22.12 -7.26 -12.41
N ARG A 322 -22.36 -6.97 -13.70
CA ARG A 322 -23.69 -6.58 -14.17
C ARG A 322 -24.74 -7.66 -13.94
N ASN A 323 -24.43 -8.92 -14.26
CA ASN A 323 -25.35 -10.04 -14.05
C ASN A 323 -25.64 -10.28 -12.57
N LEU A 324 -24.68 -9.98 -11.69
CA LEU A 324 -24.85 -9.99 -10.24
C LEU A 324 -25.58 -8.75 -9.70
N GLY A 325 -25.90 -7.77 -10.56
CA GLY A 325 -26.52 -6.49 -10.16
C GLY A 325 -25.58 -5.54 -9.43
N ASP A 326 -24.27 -5.80 -9.41
CA ASP A 326 -23.25 -5.00 -8.72
C ASP A 326 -22.68 -3.92 -9.66
N ASP A 327 -23.48 -2.86 -9.90
CA ASP A 327 -23.11 -1.74 -10.77
C ASP A 327 -21.85 -1.00 -10.28
N LEU A 328 -21.61 -1.01 -8.96
CA LEU A 328 -20.46 -0.38 -8.33
C LEU A 328 -19.17 -1.12 -8.71
N GLN A 329 -19.16 -2.44 -8.53
CA GLN A 329 -18.03 -3.26 -8.91
C GLN A 329 -17.84 -3.30 -10.44
N GLU A 330 -18.91 -3.21 -11.23
CA GLU A 330 -18.81 -3.00 -12.68
C GLU A 330 -18.04 -1.71 -13.01
N CYS A 331 -18.37 -0.59 -12.35
CA CYS A 331 -17.67 0.69 -12.54
C CYS A 331 -16.19 0.61 -12.16
N LEU A 332 -15.88 -0.01 -11.02
CA LEU A 332 -14.50 -0.12 -10.52
C LEU A 332 -13.60 -0.92 -11.47
N VAL A 333 -14.09 -2.05 -11.99
CA VAL A 333 -13.34 -2.90 -12.92
C VAL A 333 -13.05 -2.14 -14.22
N LEU A 334 -14.05 -1.47 -14.79
CA LEU A 334 -13.88 -0.70 -16.03
C LEU A 334 -12.95 0.51 -15.85
N HIS A 335 -13.08 1.21 -14.72
CA HIS A 335 -12.20 2.35 -14.39
C HIS A 335 -10.73 1.89 -14.22
N ARG A 336 -10.49 0.78 -13.53
CA ARG A 336 -9.14 0.21 -13.36
C ARG A 336 -8.49 -0.11 -14.71
N TYR A 337 -9.23 -0.72 -15.64
CA TYR A 337 -8.72 -0.96 -17.00
C TYR A 337 -8.29 0.34 -17.70
N LEU A 338 -9.12 1.38 -17.63
CA LEU A 338 -8.82 2.68 -18.25
C LEU A 338 -7.60 3.38 -17.63
N GLN A 339 -7.32 3.15 -16.35
CA GLN A 339 -6.11 3.68 -15.69
C GLN A 339 -4.83 2.97 -16.13
N LEU A 340 -4.92 1.69 -16.52
CA LEU A 340 -3.79 0.89 -17.01
C LEU A 340 -3.47 1.16 -18.49
N GLN A 341 -4.45 1.63 -19.26
CA GLN A 341 -4.21 2.04 -20.64
C GLN A 341 -3.40 3.35 -20.68
N ALA A 342 -2.41 3.43 -21.57
CA ALA A 342 -1.70 4.68 -21.83
C ALA A 342 -2.70 5.78 -22.24
N LYS A 343 -2.47 7.03 -21.80
CA LYS A 343 -3.41 8.16 -21.95
C LYS A 343 -3.98 8.37 -23.37
N ASN A 344 -3.29 7.88 -24.41
CA ASN A 344 -3.68 8.02 -25.82
C ASN A 344 -4.32 6.77 -26.46
N ARG A 345 -4.64 5.72 -25.68
CA ARG A 345 -5.23 4.45 -26.17
C ARG A 345 -6.46 4.02 -25.36
N GLN A 346 -7.29 4.96 -24.92
CA GLN A 346 -8.55 4.59 -24.25
C GLN A 346 -9.52 3.96 -25.25
N ASP A 347 -10.01 2.77 -24.92
CA ASP A 347 -11.03 2.07 -25.71
C ASP A 347 -12.40 2.77 -25.57
N PRO A 348 -12.93 3.41 -26.63
CA PRO A 348 -14.19 4.14 -26.56
C PRO A 348 -15.38 3.28 -26.13
N ALA A 349 -15.36 1.98 -26.43
CA ALA A 349 -16.41 1.06 -26.03
C ALA A 349 -16.44 0.85 -24.51
N ILE A 350 -15.28 0.81 -23.86
CA ILE A 350 -15.15 0.66 -22.40
C ILE A 350 -15.53 1.98 -21.69
N VAL A 351 -15.14 3.14 -22.23
CA VAL A 351 -15.57 4.45 -21.71
C VAL A 351 -17.09 4.58 -21.76
N LYS A 352 -17.71 4.25 -22.91
CA LYS A 352 -19.18 4.25 -23.05
C LYS A 352 -19.84 3.32 -22.03
N ARG A 353 -19.26 2.14 -21.81
CA ARG A 353 -19.79 1.15 -20.87
C ARG A 353 -19.68 1.62 -19.42
N LEU A 354 -18.58 2.26 -19.04
CA LEU A 354 -18.40 2.84 -17.71
C LEU A 354 -19.45 3.94 -17.46
N ALA A 355 -19.67 4.83 -18.44
CA ALA A 355 -20.70 5.86 -18.33
C ALA A 355 -22.10 5.26 -18.12
N GLN A 356 -22.43 4.18 -18.83
CA GLN A 356 -23.71 3.47 -18.66
C GLN A 356 -23.82 2.80 -17.27
N ALA A 357 -22.75 2.19 -16.77
CA ALA A 357 -22.73 1.59 -15.44
C ALA A 357 -22.87 2.65 -14.34
N ALA A 358 -22.17 3.78 -14.47
CA ALA A 358 -22.27 4.90 -13.55
C ALA A 358 -23.68 5.50 -13.52
N ALA A 359 -24.34 5.62 -14.69
CA ALA A 359 -25.71 6.10 -14.77
C ALA A 359 -26.71 5.16 -14.06
N ARG A 360 -26.54 3.82 -14.19
CA ARG A 360 -27.37 2.84 -13.45
C ARG A 360 -27.17 2.93 -11.95
N LEU A 361 -25.91 3.04 -11.52
CA LEU A 361 -25.56 3.19 -10.11
C LEU A 361 -26.24 4.42 -9.50
N HIS A 362 -26.18 5.58 -10.18
CA HIS A 362 -26.85 6.81 -9.71
C HIS A 362 -28.37 6.72 -9.74
N GLY A 363 -28.95 5.99 -10.70
CA GLY A 363 -30.40 5.80 -10.81
C GLY A 363 -31.00 4.89 -9.73
N ARG A 364 -30.18 4.06 -9.07
CA ARG A 364 -30.59 3.16 -7.98
C ARG A 364 -30.38 3.74 -6.57
N SER A 365 -29.61 4.82 -6.45
CA SER A 365 -29.38 5.54 -5.19
C SER A 365 -30.41 6.64 -4.92
N LYS A 366 -31.39 6.82 -5.82
CA LYS A 366 -32.59 7.62 -5.61
C LYS A 366 -33.76 6.69 -5.33
#